data_AF-A0A7V8ALS7-F1
#
_entry.id   AF-A0A7V8ALS7-F1
#
_cell.length_a   1.000
_cell.length_b   1.000
_cell.length_c   1.000
_cell.angle_alpha   90.00
_cell.angle_beta   90.00
_cell.angle_gamma   90.00
#
_symmetry.space_group_name_H-M   'P 1'
#
loop_
_entity.id
_entity.type
_entity.pdbx_description
1 polymer ?
#
loop_
_entity_poly.entity_id
_entity_poly.type
_entity_poly.pdbx_seq_one_letter_code
_entity_poly.pdbx_strand_id
1 'polypeptide(L)'
;MGIDGVMLATLLQAPPLTPAAARAVRERLLQTEPALQEALPLAPEAGPAISIVPVLCLYLTREPVERRRAHGGVPEVPLARLRFAYGPVQVAISAPDETIFAVADGQALAYRRHLETEQRALVTLRQAGLFPPPPGPRVQELRPGPAQGDDWVLDRDSVSLPPRPRITRFILETVQSLRVGGWQISLDPRFPVQTVLDISPWYAEVSGRAVARQEGAGGENAGTCMRATTGSAWN
;
A
#
# COMPACT_ATOMS: atom_id res chain seq x y z
N MET A 1 -40.45 -6.59 14.10
CA MET A 1 -39.71 -7.66 13.39
C MET A 1 -38.26 -7.21 13.30
N GLY A 2 -37.30 -8.04 13.72
CA GLY A 2 -35.87 -7.72 13.60
C GLY A 2 -35.40 -7.90 12.16
N ILE A 3 -34.39 -7.14 11.75
CA ILE A 3 -33.66 -7.39 10.49
C ILE A 3 -32.96 -8.75 10.65
N ASP A 4 -33.21 -9.70 9.74
CA ASP A 4 -32.50 -10.98 9.71
C ASP A 4 -30.98 -10.74 9.60
N GLY A 5 -30.17 -11.47 10.36
CA GLY A 5 -28.72 -11.29 10.44
C GLY A 5 -28.03 -11.44 9.07
N VAL A 6 -28.58 -12.28 8.19
CA VAL A 6 -28.09 -12.42 6.81
C VAL A 6 -28.36 -11.14 6.00
N MET A 7 -29.52 -10.53 6.18
CA MET A 7 -29.89 -9.29 5.50
C MET A 7 -29.05 -8.11 6.00
N LEU A 8 -28.81 -8.02 7.31
CA LEU A 8 -27.92 -7.01 7.88
C LEU A 8 -26.49 -7.15 7.33
N ALA A 9 -25.94 -8.36 7.30
CA ALA A 9 -24.61 -8.60 6.74
C ALA A 9 -24.53 -8.22 5.26
N THR A 10 -25.60 -8.49 4.50
CA THR A 10 -25.68 -8.12 3.07
C THR A 10 -25.72 -6.61 2.89
N LEU A 11 -26.51 -5.89 3.70
CA LEU A 11 -26.60 -4.42 3.65
C LEU A 11 -25.28 -3.75 4.04
N LEU A 12 -24.56 -4.31 5.02
CA LEU A 12 -23.25 -3.80 5.43
C LEU A 12 -22.16 -4.01 4.36
N GLN A 13 -22.35 -4.97 3.46
CA GLN A 13 -21.44 -5.22 2.33
C GLN A 13 -21.91 -4.58 1.01
N ALA A 14 -23.09 -3.98 0.99
CA ALA A 14 -23.61 -3.33 -0.20
C ALA A 14 -22.74 -2.13 -0.60
N PRO A 15 -22.50 -1.92 -1.90
CA PRO A 15 -21.75 -0.75 -2.34
C PRO A 15 -22.49 0.54 -1.96
N PRO A 16 -21.76 1.63 -1.66
CA PRO A 16 -22.38 2.92 -1.39
C PRO A 16 -23.23 3.37 -2.59
N LEU A 17 -24.43 3.85 -2.30
CA LEU A 17 -25.34 4.38 -3.32
C LEU A 17 -24.93 5.80 -3.71
N THR A 18 -25.00 6.11 -5.01
CA THR A 18 -24.91 7.50 -5.47
C THR A 18 -26.12 8.30 -4.97
N PRO A 19 -26.05 9.64 -4.85
CA PRO A 19 -27.19 10.45 -4.41
C PRO A 19 -28.46 10.23 -5.26
N ALA A 20 -28.29 10.05 -6.57
CA ALA A 20 -29.41 9.74 -7.48
C ALA A 20 -30.01 8.35 -7.21
N ALA A 21 -29.17 7.32 -7.01
CA ALA A 21 -29.64 5.98 -6.68
C ALA A 21 -30.30 5.93 -5.30
N ALA A 22 -29.78 6.66 -4.31
CA ALA A 22 -30.37 6.76 -2.98
C ALA A 22 -31.78 7.40 -3.03
N ARG A 23 -31.98 8.45 -3.85
CA ARG A 23 -33.30 9.04 -4.09
C ARG A 23 -34.26 8.03 -4.73
N ALA A 24 -33.83 7.34 -5.78
CA ALA A 24 -34.66 6.35 -6.45
C ALA A 24 -35.06 5.17 -5.52
N VAL A 25 -34.13 4.69 -4.70
CA VAL A 25 -34.39 3.64 -3.69
C VAL A 25 -35.39 4.14 -2.64
N ARG A 26 -35.22 5.39 -2.16
CA ARG A 26 -36.15 6.00 -1.22
C ARG A 26 -37.55 6.13 -1.80
N GLU A 27 -37.68 6.67 -3.01
CA GLU A 27 -38.99 6.81 -3.68
C GLU A 27 -39.69 5.45 -3.82
N ARG A 28 -38.95 4.41 -4.21
CA ARG A 28 -39.50 3.05 -4.34
C ARG A 28 -39.89 2.43 -3.00
N LEU A 29 -39.10 2.67 -1.94
CA LEU A 29 -39.44 2.24 -0.58
C LEU A 29 -40.71 2.93 -0.09
N LEU A 30 -40.85 4.25 -0.31
CA LEU A 30 -42.03 5.00 0.12
C LEU A 30 -43.30 4.63 -0.66
N GLN A 31 -43.16 4.23 -1.93
CA GLN A 31 -44.28 3.69 -2.70
C GLN A 31 -44.80 2.36 -2.13
N THR A 32 -43.91 1.54 -1.58
CA THR A 32 -44.26 0.21 -1.06
C THR A 32 -44.70 0.29 0.40
N GLU A 33 -44.04 1.14 1.19
CA GLU A 33 -44.22 1.27 2.64
C GLU A 33 -44.23 2.77 3.03
N PRO A 34 -45.38 3.47 2.88
CA PRO A 34 -45.47 4.90 3.16
C PRO A 34 -45.18 5.26 4.63
N ALA A 35 -45.43 4.32 5.55
CA ALA A 35 -45.16 4.48 6.97
C ALA A 35 -43.66 4.71 7.29
N LEU A 36 -42.75 4.39 6.36
CA LEU A 36 -41.32 4.63 6.52
C LEU A 36 -40.89 6.08 6.26
N GLN A 37 -41.82 6.98 5.87
CA GLN A 37 -41.48 8.37 5.53
C GLN A 37 -40.77 9.12 6.66
N GLU A 38 -41.20 8.93 7.90
CA GLU A 38 -40.61 9.58 9.08
C GLU A 38 -39.38 8.81 9.62
N ALA A 39 -39.25 7.52 9.28
CA ALA A 39 -38.15 6.67 9.73
C ALA A 39 -36.92 6.73 8.80
N LEU A 40 -37.12 7.09 7.52
CA LEU A 40 -36.02 7.19 6.56
C LEU A 40 -35.27 8.50 6.73
N PRO A 41 -33.94 8.46 6.97
CA PRO A 41 -33.14 9.68 7.05
C PRO A 41 -33.24 10.46 5.74
N LEU A 42 -33.34 11.79 5.82
CA LEU A 42 -33.22 12.62 4.64
C LEU A 42 -31.85 12.40 4.03
N ALA A 43 -31.83 12.10 2.72
CA ALA A 43 -30.58 12.05 1.97
C ALA A 43 -29.95 13.45 2.04
N PRO A 44 -28.74 13.59 2.61
CA PRO A 44 -28.09 14.89 2.68
C PRO A 44 -27.85 15.41 1.26
N GLU A 45 -28.24 16.65 0.99
CA GLU A 45 -27.96 17.27 -0.29
C GLU A 45 -26.47 17.59 -0.35
N ALA A 46 -25.79 17.05 -1.35
CA ALA A 46 -24.40 17.40 -1.60
C ALA A 46 -24.34 18.86 -2.06
N GLY A 47 -23.47 19.65 -1.42
CA GLY A 47 -23.13 20.99 -1.88
C GLY A 47 -22.43 20.98 -3.25
N PRO A 48 -22.05 22.16 -3.78
CA PRO A 48 -21.29 22.24 -5.02
C PRO A 48 -20.00 21.42 -4.91
N ALA A 49 -19.62 20.76 -6.01
CA ALA A 49 -18.43 19.93 -6.04
C ALA A 49 -17.17 20.76 -5.74
N ILE A 50 -16.46 20.38 -4.69
CA ILE A 50 -15.22 20.99 -4.22
C ILE A 50 -14.08 20.47 -5.11
N SER A 51 -13.30 21.39 -5.68
CA SER A 51 -12.11 21.06 -6.47
C SER A 51 -10.86 21.31 -5.63
N ILE A 52 -10.17 20.26 -5.23
CA ILE A 52 -8.89 20.33 -4.50
C ILE A 52 -7.84 19.45 -5.17
N VAL A 53 -6.57 19.78 -4.97
CA VAL A 53 -5.45 18.91 -5.36
C VAL A 53 -5.37 17.77 -4.35
N PRO A 54 -5.43 16.49 -4.77
CA PRO A 54 -5.39 15.37 -3.85
C PRO A 54 -4.00 15.19 -3.25
N VAL A 55 -3.95 14.66 -2.02
CA VAL A 55 -2.70 14.16 -1.46
C VAL A 55 -2.45 12.75 -2.01
N LEU A 56 -1.23 12.52 -2.52
CA LEU A 56 -0.83 11.25 -3.11
C LEU A 56 -0.42 10.28 -2.00
N CYS A 57 -1.17 9.19 -1.84
CA CYS A 57 -0.95 8.22 -0.78
C CYS A 57 -0.47 6.88 -1.38
N LEU A 58 0.70 6.40 -0.95
CA LEU A 58 1.24 5.11 -1.36
C LEU A 58 1.32 4.17 -0.15
N TYR A 59 0.56 3.09 -0.18
CA TYR A 59 0.62 2.06 0.85
C TYR A 59 1.47 0.88 0.36
N LEU A 60 2.59 0.63 1.03
CA LEU A 60 3.48 -0.48 0.72
C LEU A 60 3.12 -1.69 1.58
N THR A 61 2.73 -2.80 0.97
CA THR A 61 2.32 -4.02 1.68
C THR A 61 2.95 -5.26 1.06
N ARG A 62 2.73 -6.39 1.71
CA ARG A 62 3.16 -7.70 1.25
C ARG A 62 1.96 -8.62 1.31
N GLU A 63 1.62 -9.22 0.17
CA GLU A 63 0.48 -10.11 0.07
C GLU A 63 0.91 -11.49 -0.44
N PRO A 64 0.26 -12.57 0.05
CA PRO A 64 0.45 -13.91 -0.49
C PRO A 64 -0.10 -13.99 -1.92
N VAL A 65 0.60 -14.72 -2.78
CA VAL A 65 0.18 -15.01 -4.16
C VAL A 65 -0.19 -16.48 -4.25
N GLU A 66 -1.45 -16.79 -4.53
CA GLU A 66 -1.92 -18.17 -4.64
C GLU A 66 -1.40 -18.84 -5.91
N ARG A 67 -0.13 -19.23 -5.94
CA ARG A 67 0.36 -20.08 -7.03
C ARG A 67 -0.19 -21.48 -6.87
N ARG A 68 -0.85 -22.01 -7.90
CA ARG A 68 -1.13 -23.45 -8.06
C ARG A 68 0.17 -24.26 -8.18
N ARG A 69 0.92 -24.42 -7.09
CA ARG A 69 2.06 -25.36 -7.03
C ARG A 69 1.80 -26.37 -5.93
N ALA A 70 2.03 -27.64 -6.28
CA ALA A 70 1.65 -28.77 -5.44
C ALA A 70 2.48 -28.88 -4.15
N HIS A 71 3.71 -28.34 -4.07
CA HIS A 71 4.67 -28.66 -2.99
C HIS A 71 5.62 -27.49 -2.66
N GLY A 72 5.11 -26.35 -2.20
CA GLY A 72 5.93 -25.23 -1.73
C GLY A 72 5.08 -24.11 -1.15
N GLY A 73 5.55 -23.46 -0.08
CA GLY A 73 4.80 -22.40 0.62
C GLY A 73 4.33 -21.28 -0.30
N VAL A 74 3.30 -20.54 0.15
CA VAL A 74 2.69 -19.46 -0.62
C VAL A 74 3.70 -18.31 -0.78
N PRO A 75 4.19 -18.02 -2.00
CA PRO A 75 5.13 -16.93 -2.19
C PRO A 75 4.43 -15.61 -1.91
N GLU A 76 5.11 -14.72 -1.20
CA GLU A 76 4.59 -13.39 -0.89
C GLU A 76 5.26 -12.34 -1.79
N VAL A 77 4.49 -11.38 -2.28
CA VAL A 77 4.94 -10.33 -3.20
C VAL A 77 4.79 -8.96 -2.56
N PRO A 78 5.83 -8.10 -2.62
CA PRO A 78 5.69 -6.70 -2.20
C PRO A 78 4.84 -5.95 -3.22
N LEU A 79 3.81 -5.28 -2.72
CA LEU A 79 2.87 -4.48 -3.50
C LEU A 79 2.90 -3.04 -3.01
N ALA A 80 2.59 -2.12 -3.91
CA ALA A 80 2.31 -0.73 -3.62
C ALA A 80 0.88 -0.41 -4.08
N ARG A 81 0.07 0.21 -3.22
CA ARG A 81 -1.30 0.62 -3.53
C ARG A 81 -1.35 2.14 -3.55
N LEU A 82 -1.67 2.71 -4.70
CA LEU A 82 -1.86 4.15 -4.83
C LEU A 82 -3.31 4.51 -4.51
N ARG A 83 -3.47 5.51 -3.64
CA ARG A 83 -4.74 6.15 -3.29
C ARG A 83 -4.59 7.66 -3.43
N PHE A 84 -5.70 8.34 -3.69
CA PHE A 84 -5.78 9.79 -3.73
C PHE A 84 -6.65 10.27 -2.58
N ALA A 85 -6.11 11.06 -1.67
CA ALA A 85 -6.86 11.63 -0.57
C ALA A 85 -7.47 12.98 -0.96
N TYR A 86 -8.81 13.02 -0.97
CA TYR A 86 -9.63 14.21 -1.17
C TYR A 86 -10.29 14.58 0.17
N GLY A 87 -9.63 15.43 0.95
CA GLY A 87 -10.08 15.75 2.31
C GLY A 87 -10.11 14.49 3.20
N PRO A 88 -11.26 14.11 3.77
CA PRO A 88 -11.40 12.94 4.65
C PRO A 88 -11.54 11.62 3.88
N VAL A 89 -11.70 11.63 2.55
CA VAL A 89 -11.94 10.42 1.75
C VAL A 89 -10.72 10.05 0.94
N GLN A 90 -10.43 8.74 0.89
CA GLN A 90 -9.42 8.17 0.01
C GLN A 90 -10.07 7.42 -1.14
N VAL A 91 -9.54 7.64 -2.34
CA VAL A 91 -10.11 7.09 -3.57
C VAL A 91 -9.10 6.24 -4.32
N ALA A 92 -9.59 5.13 -4.84
CA ALA A 92 -8.90 4.21 -5.71
C ALA A 92 -8.53 4.83 -7.06
N ILE A 93 -7.47 4.34 -7.70
CA ILE A 93 -7.24 4.65 -9.12
C ILE A 93 -8.40 4.12 -9.96
N SER A 94 -8.86 2.91 -9.64
CA SER A 94 -9.93 2.19 -10.32
C SER A 94 -11.34 2.71 -10.05
N ALA A 95 -11.51 3.75 -9.21
CA ALA A 95 -12.82 4.33 -8.98
C ALA A 95 -13.39 4.85 -10.31
N PRO A 96 -14.62 4.49 -10.71
CA PRO A 96 -15.18 4.88 -11.99
C PRO A 96 -15.67 6.34 -12.01
N ASP A 97 -16.10 6.85 -10.86
CA ASP A 97 -16.76 8.14 -10.76
C ASP A 97 -15.78 9.31 -10.81
N GLU A 98 -16.13 10.36 -11.54
CA GLU A 98 -15.38 11.63 -11.56
C GLU A 98 -15.63 12.49 -10.31
N THR A 99 -16.78 12.27 -9.65
CA THR A 99 -17.19 12.98 -8.44
C THR A 99 -17.30 11.99 -7.29
N ILE A 100 -16.64 12.32 -6.19
CA ILE A 100 -16.54 11.50 -4.99
C ILE A 100 -17.50 12.07 -3.96
N PHE A 101 -18.40 11.25 -3.45
CA PHE A 101 -19.31 11.66 -2.39
C PHE A 101 -18.83 11.15 -1.04
N ALA A 102 -18.87 12.05 -0.06
CA ALA A 102 -18.44 11.80 1.30
C ALA A 102 -19.47 12.35 2.28
N VAL A 103 -19.52 11.80 3.48
CA VAL A 103 -20.20 12.43 4.61
C VAL A 103 -19.15 12.72 5.67
N ALA A 104 -19.01 13.99 6.04
CA ALA A 104 -18.13 14.43 7.10
C ALA A 104 -18.86 15.47 7.95
N ASP A 105 -18.79 15.34 9.28
CA ASP A 105 -19.42 16.25 10.24
C ASP A 105 -20.93 16.48 9.98
N GLY A 106 -21.62 15.42 9.55
CA GLY A 106 -23.06 15.47 9.23
C GLY A 106 -23.42 16.16 7.91
N GLN A 107 -22.41 16.57 7.11
CA GLN A 107 -22.61 17.22 5.82
C GLN A 107 -22.22 16.29 4.67
N ALA A 108 -23.02 16.28 3.60
CA ALA A 108 -22.64 15.63 2.36
C ALA A 108 -21.69 16.54 1.57
N LEU A 109 -20.48 16.05 1.34
CA LEU A 109 -19.46 16.70 0.55
C LEU A 109 -19.32 15.98 -0.79
N ALA A 110 -19.14 16.77 -1.85
CA ALA A 110 -18.81 16.27 -3.17
C ALA A 110 -17.43 16.79 -3.55
N TYR A 111 -16.51 15.90 -3.95
CA TYR A 111 -15.18 16.25 -4.42
C TYR A 111 -15.05 15.92 -5.90
N ARG A 112 -14.59 16.86 -6.70
CA ARG A 112 -14.24 16.61 -8.10
C ARG A 112 -12.83 16.04 -8.18
N ARG A 113 -12.65 14.94 -8.93
CA ARG A 113 -11.34 14.35 -9.15
C ARG A 113 -10.44 15.25 -9.98
N HIS A 114 -9.19 15.36 -9.56
CA HIS A 114 -8.14 16.10 -10.25
C HIS A 114 -7.35 15.18 -11.18
N LEU A 115 -8.01 14.70 -12.24
CA LEU A 115 -7.49 13.63 -13.13
C LEU A 115 -6.08 13.89 -13.68
N GLU A 116 -5.72 15.13 -13.95
CA GLU A 116 -4.37 15.48 -14.42
C GLU A 116 -3.29 15.15 -13.37
N THR A 117 -3.56 15.44 -12.10
CA THR A 117 -2.63 15.15 -10.99
C THR A 117 -2.56 13.64 -10.76
N GLU A 118 -3.71 12.96 -10.84
CA GLU A 118 -3.77 11.51 -10.76
C GLU A 118 -2.93 10.84 -11.86
N GLN A 119 -3.07 11.28 -13.11
CA GLN A 119 -2.29 10.76 -14.23
C GLN A 119 -0.78 11.02 -14.07
N ARG A 120 -0.39 12.23 -13.64
CA ARG A 120 1.02 12.54 -13.35
C ARG A 120 1.58 11.63 -12.27
N ALA A 121 0.81 11.34 -11.21
CA ALA A 121 1.23 10.42 -10.17
C ALA A 121 1.51 9.01 -10.73
N LEU A 122 0.68 8.50 -11.65
CA LEU A 122 0.91 7.20 -12.30
C LEU A 122 2.22 7.21 -13.12
N VAL A 123 2.52 8.30 -13.82
CA VAL A 123 3.78 8.46 -14.57
C VAL A 123 4.97 8.49 -13.61
N THR A 124 4.88 9.22 -12.50
CA THR A 124 5.91 9.27 -11.47
C THR A 124 6.18 7.88 -10.88
N LEU A 125 5.15 7.08 -10.58
CA LEU A 125 5.34 5.71 -10.09
C LEU A 125 6.05 4.81 -11.11
N ARG A 126 5.71 4.92 -12.41
CA ARG A 126 6.41 4.19 -13.47
C ARG A 126 7.88 4.55 -13.57
N GLN A 127 8.20 5.84 -13.49
CA GLN A 127 9.58 6.32 -13.47
C GLN A 127 10.33 5.88 -12.21
N ALA A 128 9.62 5.74 -11.09
CA ALA A 128 10.13 5.20 -9.83
C ALA A 128 10.31 3.66 -9.85
N GLY A 129 10.04 3.00 -10.99
CA GLY A 129 10.22 1.55 -11.14
C GLY A 129 9.08 0.70 -10.59
N LEU A 130 7.92 1.32 -10.29
CA LEU A 130 6.69 0.62 -9.96
C LEU A 130 5.86 0.42 -11.23
N PHE A 131 5.32 -0.77 -11.42
CA PHE A 131 4.53 -1.11 -12.61
C PHE A 131 3.19 -1.71 -12.20
N PRO A 132 2.13 -1.51 -12.99
CA PRO A 132 0.93 -2.33 -12.82
C PRO A 132 1.31 -3.80 -13.02
N PRO A 133 0.71 -4.74 -12.28
CA PRO A 133 1.01 -6.15 -12.40
C PRO A 133 0.71 -6.62 -13.83
N PRO A 134 1.53 -7.52 -14.41
CA PRO A 134 1.38 -7.94 -15.79
C PRO A 134 0.03 -8.65 -16.00
N PRO A 135 -0.66 -8.42 -17.12
CA PRO A 135 -1.89 -9.14 -17.43
C PRO A 135 -1.57 -10.64 -17.57
N GLY A 136 -2.19 -11.48 -16.73
CA GLY A 136 -1.99 -12.93 -16.83
C GLY A 136 -2.56 -13.74 -15.67
N PRO A 137 -2.66 -15.08 -15.82
CA PRO A 137 -3.25 -15.96 -14.81
C PRO A 137 -2.51 -15.89 -13.46
N ARG A 138 -1.21 -15.59 -13.48
CA ARG A 138 -0.36 -15.45 -12.28
C ARG A 138 -0.69 -14.23 -11.41
N VAL A 139 -1.45 -13.28 -11.93
CA VAL A 139 -1.84 -12.02 -11.25
C VAL A 139 -3.30 -12.08 -10.82
N GLN A 140 -4.17 -12.81 -11.53
CA GLN A 140 -5.53 -13.11 -11.07
C GLN A 140 -5.52 -13.92 -9.75
N GLU A 141 -4.42 -14.62 -9.46
CA GLU A 141 -4.13 -15.34 -8.21
C GLU A 141 -3.77 -14.41 -7.03
N LEU A 142 -3.64 -13.09 -7.21
CA LEU A 142 -3.25 -12.17 -6.13
C LEU A 142 -4.39 -11.84 -5.14
N ARG A 143 -5.65 -12.06 -5.53
CA ARG A 143 -6.87 -12.16 -4.70
C ARG A 143 -8.07 -11.88 -5.59
N PRO A 144 -9.15 -12.68 -5.59
CA PRO A 144 -10.44 -12.19 -6.07
C PRO A 144 -10.95 -11.11 -5.10
N GLY A 145 -10.92 -9.84 -5.52
CA GLY A 145 -11.42 -8.72 -4.72
C GLY A 145 -11.42 -7.41 -5.52
N PRO A 146 -12.24 -6.42 -5.13
CA PRO A 146 -12.43 -5.17 -5.89
C PRO A 146 -11.17 -4.29 -6.02
N ALA A 147 -10.06 -4.65 -5.35
CA ALA A 147 -8.82 -3.87 -5.33
C ALA A 147 -7.78 -4.25 -6.41
N GLN A 148 -8.06 -5.24 -7.27
CA GLN A 148 -7.08 -5.74 -8.26
C GLN A 148 -6.56 -4.66 -9.24
N GLY A 149 -7.28 -3.56 -9.43
CA GLY A 149 -6.88 -2.47 -10.34
C GLY A 149 -5.90 -1.46 -9.74
N ASP A 150 -5.65 -1.50 -8.42
CA ASP A 150 -4.89 -0.47 -7.72
C ASP A 150 -3.50 -0.94 -7.26
N ASP A 151 -3.16 -2.21 -7.49
CA ASP A 151 -1.89 -2.80 -7.05
C ASP A 151 -0.77 -2.49 -8.05
N TRP A 152 0.43 -2.23 -7.53
CA TRP A 152 1.65 -1.98 -8.27
C TRP A 152 2.79 -2.85 -7.73
N VAL A 153 3.65 -3.33 -8.62
CA VAL A 153 4.79 -4.21 -8.30
C VAL A 153 6.11 -3.51 -8.59
N LEU A 154 7.15 -3.83 -7.82
CA LEU A 154 8.52 -3.30 -8.00
C LEU A 154 9.26 -3.91 -9.19
N ASP A 155 8.74 -5.00 -9.76
CA ASP A 155 9.37 -5.72 -10.85
C ASP A 155 8.35 -6.07 -11.93
N ARG A 156 8.53 -5.49 -13.12
CA ARG A 156 7.61 -5.66 -14.25
C ARG A 156 7.55 -7.10 -14.73
N ASP A 157 8.70 -7.78 -14.70
CA ASP A 157 8.88 -9.08 -15.33
C ASP A 157 8.71 -10.25 -14.35
N SER A 158 8.57 -9.96 -13.05
CA SER A 158 8.42 -10.99 -12.03
C SER A 158 7.41 -10.65 -10.95
N VAL A 159 6.45 -11.56 -10.77
CA VAL A 159 5.55 -11.62 -9.61
C VAL A 159 6.22 -12.41 -8.47
N SER A 160 7.52 -12.21 -8.27
CA SER A 160 8.28 -12.79 -7.16
C SER A 160 8.88 -11.68 -6.32
N LEU A 161 9.28 -12.00 -5.09
CA LEU A 161 10.06 -11.07 -4.28
C LEU A 161 11.29 -10.60 -5.07
N PRO A 162 11.48 -9.28 -5.27
CA PRO A 162 12.72 -8.78 -5.86
C PRO A 162 13.90 -9.17 -4.98
N PRO A 163 15.13 -9.24 -5.53
CA PRO A 163 16.33 -9.40 -4.72
C PRO A 163 16.36 -8.34 -3.61
N ARG A 164 16.70 -8.74 -2.38
CA ARG A 164 16.75 -7.83 -1.21
C ARG A 164 17.44 -6.48 -1.50
N PRO A 165 18.60 -6.41 -2.19
CA PRO A 165 19.26 -5.14 -2.48
C PRO A 165 18.38 -4.16 -3.27
N ARG A 166 17.52 -4.66 -4.17
CA ARG A 166 16.60 -3.84 -4.97
C ARG A 166 15.49 -3.25 -4.11
N ILE A 167 14.90 -4.04 -3.22
CA ILE A 167 13.86 -3.54 -2.28
C ILE A 167 14.46 -2.52 -1.33
N THR A 168 15.63 -2.81 -0.75
CA THR A 168 16.33 -1.88 0.14
C THR A 168 16.61 -0.56 -0.56
N ARG A 169 17.14 -0.60 -1.80
CA ARG A 169 17.39 0.61 -2.60
C ARG A 169 16.11 1.40 -2.86
N PHE A 170 15.03 0.73 -3.25
CA PHE A 170 13.73 1.38 -3.44
C PHE A 170 13.26 2.10 -2.16
N ILE A 171 13.38 1.47 -1.00
CA ILE A 171 12.99 2.10 0.28
C ILE A 171 13.91 3.27 0.66
N LEU A 172 15.23 3.14 0.47
CA LEU A 172 16.18 4.17 0.88
C LEU A 172 16.23 5.37 -0.06
N GLU A 173 16.10 5.15 -1.37
CA GLU A 173 16.22 6.21 -2.38
C GLU A 173 14.84 6.67 -2.84
N THR A 174 14.05 5.75 -3.39
CA THR A 174 12.80 6.09 -4.08
C THR A 174 11.72 6.56 -3.12
N VAL A 175 11.46 5.84 -2.02
CA VAL A 175 10.45 6.23 -1.03
C VAL A 175 10.81 7.57 -0.39
N GLN A 176 12.08 7.82 -0.10
CA GLN A 176 12.52 9.11 0.45
C GLN A 176 12.32 10.25 -0.56
N SER A 177 12.69 10.03 -1.83
CA SER A 177 12.46 11.01 -2.89
C SER A 177 10.97 11.32 -3.07
N LEU A 178 10.08 10.32 -3.02
CA LEU A 178 8.64 10.52 -3.13
C LEU A 178 8.09 11.31 -1.93
N ARG A 179 8.55 11.02 -0.70
CA ARG A 179 8.18 11.77 0.51
C ARG A 179 8.57 13.24 0.40
N VAL A 180 9.79 13.54 -0.06
CA VAL A 180 10.22 14.92 -0.34
C VAL A 180 9.33 15.59 -1.39
N GLY A 181 8.84 14.82 -2.36
CA GLY A 181 7.84 15.26 -3.35
C GLY A 181 6.41 15.43 -2.81
N GLY A 182 6.19 15.33 -1.50
CA GLY A 182 4.87 15.52 -0.87
C GLY A 182 3.99 14.28 -0.82
N TRP A 183 4.52 13.09 -1.14
CA TRP A 183 3.77 11.84 -1.03
C TRP A 183 3.63 11.38 0.42
N GLN A 184 2.44 10.94 0.79
CA GLN A 184 2.22 10.23 2.05
C GLN A 184 2.46 8.73 1.84
N ILE A 185 3.48 8.17 2.48
CA ILE A 185 3.86 6.77 2.29
C ILE A 185 3.82 6.02 3.62
N SER A 186 2.94 5.02 3.70
CA SER A 186 2.80 4.10 4.83
C SER A 186 3.28 2.70 4.46
N LEU A 187 3.89 2.01 5.42
CA LEU A 187 4.41 0.66 5.25
C LEU A 187 3.62 -0.29 6.16
N ASP A 188 3.12 -1.39 5.58
CA ASP A 188 2.56 -2.51 6.31
C ASP A 188 3.63 -3.13 7.23
N PRO A 189 3.30 -3.54 8.46
CA PRO A 189 4.22 -4.27 9.33
C PRO A 189 4.83 -5.53 8.70
N ARG A 190 4.15 -6.13 7.71
CA ARG A 190 4.60 -7.32 6.98
C ARG A 190 5.46 -7.00 5.75
N PHE A 191 5.67 -5.72 5.43
CA PHE A 191 6.49 -5.34 4.28
C PHE A 191 7.94 -5.87 4.45
N PRO A 192 8.61 -6.38 3.39
CA PRO A 192 9.87 -7.13 3.54
C PRO A 192 11.04 -6.36 4.15
N VAL A 193 10.97 -5.02 4.12
CA VAL A 193 11.98 -4.13 4.67
C VAL A 193 11.31 -3.17 5.64
N GLN A 194 11.62 -3.34 6.92
CA GLN A 194 11.31 -2.39 7.96
C GLN A 194 12.46 -1.39 8.04
N THR A 195 12.16 -0.09 7.96
CA THR A 195 13.15 0.93 8.31
C THR A 195 12.87 1.36 9.72
N VAL A 196 13.83 1.13 10.62
CA VAL A 196 13.83 1.77 11.94
C VAL A 196 14.26 3.21 11.68
N LEU A 197 13.29 4.05 11.31
CA LEU A 197 13.54 5.47 11.02
C LEU A 197 13.79 6.28 12.29
N ASP A 198 13.42 5.73 13.45
CA ASP A 198 13.58 6.40 14.75
C ASP A 198 14.79 5.81 15.48
N ILE A 199 15.98 6.12 14.95
CA ILE A 199 17.20 5.89 15.71
C ILE A 199 17.37 7.12 16.60
N SER A 200 16.92 7.00 17.86
CA SER A 200 17.36 7.94 18.90
C SER A 200 18.89 8.04 18.83
N PRO A 201 19.48 9.24 19.01
CA PRO A 201 20.93 9.41 18.95
C PRO A 201 21.56 8.45 19.95
N TRP A 202 22.19 7.40 19.44
CA TRP A 202 22.93 6.45 20.24
C TRP A 202 24.39 6.84 20.13
N TYR A 203 25.01 6.99 21.30
CA TYR A 203 26.43 7.23 21.42
C TYR A 203 27.07 5.90 21.81
N ALA A 204 28.05 5.44 21.04
CA ALA A 204 28.93 4.37 21.48
C ALA A 204 30.30 4.97 21.79
N GLU A 205 30.73 4.80 23.03
CA GLU A 205 32.09 5.08 23.43
C GLU A 205 32.98 3.96 22.89
N VAL A 206 33.72 4.26 21.82
CA VAL A 206 34.75 3.35 21.32
C VAL A 206 35.97 3.53 22.21
N SER A 207 36.01 2.78 23.31
CA SER A 207 37.22 2.66 24.12
C SER A 207 38.28 1.94 23.29
N GLY A 208 39.10 2.72 22.59
CA GLY A 208 40.22 2.23 21.81
C GLY A 208 41.23 1.60 22.76
N ARG A 209 41.23 0.26 22.84
CA ARG A 209 42.41 -0.44 23.33
C ARG A 209 43.45 -0.29 22.23
N ALA A 210 44.38 0.65 22.41
CA ALA A 210 45.54 0.76 21.56
C ALA A 210 46.25 -0.59 21.55
N VAL A 211 46.07 -1.35 20.47
CA VAL A 211 46.90 -2.51 20.21
C VAL A 211 48.24 -1.90 19.82
N ALA A 212 49.14 -1.82 20.79
CA ALA A 212 50.52 -1.45 20.54
C ALA A 212 51.06 -2.42 19.47
N ARG A 213 51.21 -1.90 18.25
CA ARG A 213 51.85 -2.60 17.16
C ARG A 213 53.31 -2.69 17.57
N GLN A 214 53.72 -3.85 18.06
CA GLN A 214 55.11 -4.13 18.37
C GLN A 214 55.85 -4.15 17.02
N GLU A 215 56.51 -3.05 16.69
CA GLU A 215 57.49 -2.99 15.60
C GLU A 215 58.69 -3.86 16.01
N GLY A 216 58.52 -5.17 15.79
CA GLY A 216 59.61 -6.13 15.79
C GLY A 216 60.38 -5.95 14.50
N ALA A 217 61.47 -5.18 14.57
CA ALA A 217 62.54 -5.25 13.60
C ALA A 217 63.15 -6.66 13.61
N GLY A 218 63.30 -7.25 12.42
CA GLY A 218 64.26 -8.32 12.17
C GLY A 218 63.67 -9.71 12.03
N GLY A 219 63.83 -10.28 10.84
CA GLY A 219 63.75 -11.73 10.64
C GLY A 219 63.14 -12.10 9.31
N GLU A 220 63.96 -12.10 8.25
CA GLU A 220 63.75 -12.98 7.10
C GLU A 220 63.35 -14.38 7.58
N ASN A 221 62.22 -14.89 7.09
CA ASN A 221 62.14 -16.29 6.69
C ASN A 221 61.00 -16.50 5.71
N ALA A 222 61.40 -16.95 4.53
CA ALA A 222 60.56 -17.60 3.55
C ALA A 222 59.86 -18.82 4.18
N GLY A 223 58.59 -19.04 3.83
CA GLY A 223 57.93 -20.27 4.24
C GLY A 223 56.43 -20.30 4.08
N THR A 224 56.00 -20.77 2.92
CA THR A 224 54.98 -21.84 2.83
C THR A 224 53.51 -21.46 3.10
N CYS A 225 52.76 -21.49 1.99
CA CYS A 225 51.32 -21.73 1.94
C CYS A 225 50.89 -22.90 2.84
N MET A 226 49.84 -22.71 3.65
CA MET A 226 48.83 -23.77 3.80
C MET A 226 47.48 -23.24 4.31
N ARG A 227 46.45 -23.91 3.79
CA ARG A 227 45.00 -23.75 3.95
C ARG A 227 44.55 -23.57 5.41
N ALA A 228 43.48 -22.79 5.59
CA ALA A 228 42.59 -22.91 6.73
C ALA A 228 41.25 -23.54 6.27
N THR A 229 41.03 -24.76 6.74
CA THR A 229 39.79 -25.52 6.73
C THR A 229 38.79 -24.87 7.70
N THR A 230 37.54 -24.69 7.28
CA THR A 230 36.42 -24.33 8.15
C THR A 230 36.01 -25.55 9.00
N GLY A 231 36.33 -25.49 10.30
CA GLY A 231 35.81 -26.39 11.32
C GLY A 231 34.50 -25.85 11.88
N SER A 232 33.43 -26.59 11.65
CA SER A 232 32.09 -26.44 12.20
C SER A 232 31.97 -27.12 13.57
N ALA A 233 31.36 -26.42 14.53
CA ALA A 233 30.66 -26.85 15.77
C ALA A 233 30.67 -25.60 16.68
N TRP A 234 29.67 -25.16 17.44
CA TRP A 234 28.67 -25.75 18.34
C TRP A 234 27.51 -24.71 18.39
N ASN A 235 26.25 -24.92 18.77
CA ASN A 235 25.46 -25.94 19.45
C ASN A 235 24.01 -25.80 18.96
#